data_AF-A0A662FRX2-F1
#
_entry.id   AF-A0A662FRX2-F1
#
_cell.length_a   1.000
_cell.length_b   1.000
_cell.length_c   1.000
_cell.angle_alpha   90.00
_cell.angle_beta   90.00
_cell.angle_gamma   90.00
#
_symmetry.space_group_name_H-M   'P 1'
#
loop_
_entity.id
_entity.type
_entity.pdbx_description
1 polymer ?
#
loop_
_entity_poly.entity_id
_entity_poly.type
_entity_poly.pdbx_seq_one_letter_code
_entity_poly.pdbx_strand_id
1 'polypeptide(L)'
;MKAAYLTKTRLSDFFKAFIFTAIVFFVMSFVYVQFYWSIAPIPSSVYPQTLISWPVQAASSCLWISGQIFKFRSETLIYPFALMLSVGIIGEALSKMGIPFSLIGLLTGTYILPTSAVPTFIGAFISKYLAPKVVGKEWWNENKALIVAGVAAGEGILIGLATAIVMVSKATWILPF
;
A
#
# COMPACT_ATOMS: atom_id res chain seq x y z
N MET A 1 0.50 14.24 -13.75
CA MET A 1 0.27 15.02 -14.99
C MET A 1 -1.05 14.69 -15.68
N LYS A 2 -1.38 13.41 -15.94
CA LYS A 2 -2.67 13.01 -16.53
C LYS A 2 -3.89 13.52 -15.74
N ALA A 3 -3.84 13.55 -14.40
CA ALA A 3 -4.90 14.11 -13.57
C ALA A 3 -5.19 15.59 -13.84
N ALA A 4 -4.16 16.44 -13.96
CA ALA A 4 -4.34 17.87 -14.24
C ALA A 4 -4.91 18.11 -15.65
N TYR A 5 -4.50 17.29 -16.62
CA TYR A 5 -5.05 17.31 -17.97
C TYR A 5 -6.54 16.93 -18.00
N LEU A 6 -6.92 15.89 -17.24
CA LEU A 6 -8.31 15.45 -17.13
C LEU A 6 -9.22 16.48 -16.43
N THR A 7 -8.68 17.24 -15.48
CA THR A 7 -9.43 18.31 -14.80
C THR A 7 -9.31 19.67 -15.49
N LYS A 8 -8.63 19.74 -16.65
CA LYS A 8 -8.34 20.98 -17.38
C LYS A 8 -7.71 22.06 -16.48
N THR A 9 -6.91 21.64 -15.50
CA THR A 9 -6.22 22.54 -14.56
C THR A 9 -4.82 22.87 -15.04
N ARG A 10 -4.32 24.07 -14.71
CA ARG A 10 -2.94 24.45 -15.01
C ARG A 10 -2.01 23.60 -14.14
N LEU A 11 -0.92 23.09 -14.75
CA LEU A 11 0.10 22.30 -14.04
C LEU A 11 0.64 23.03 -12.80
N SER A 12 0.77 24.36 -12.86
CA SER A 12 1.19 25.18 -11.73
C SER A 12 0.26 25.05 -10.53
N ASP A 13 -1.05 24.99 -10.75
CA ASP A 13 -2.03 24.95 -9.67
C ASP A 13 -2.11 23.56 -9.04
N PHE A 14 -1.85 22.51 -9.84
CA PHE A 14 -1.63 21.16 -9.33
C PHE A 14 -0.44 21.10 -8.38
N PHE A 15 0.71 21.68 -8.75
CA PHE A 15 1.89 21.68 -7.87
C PHE A 15 1.68 22.53 -6.61
N LYS A 16 1.00 23.69 -6.71
CA LYS A 16 0.63 24.48 -5.52
C LYS A 16 -0.25 23.67 -4.56
N ALA A 17 -1.27 23.00 -5.09
CA ALA A 17 -2.16 22.16 -4.28
C ALA A 17 -1.42 20.96 -3.67
N PHE A 18 -0.49 20.36 -4.41
CA PHE A 18 0.34 19.26 -3.92
C PHE A 18 1.24 19.70 -2.75
N ILE A 19 1.96 20.82 -2.92
CA ILE A 19 2.83 21.38 -1.88
C ILE A 19 2.01 21.79 -0.65
N PHE A 20 0.88 22.47 -0.86
CA PHE A 20 -0.02 22.86 0.22
C PHE A 20 -0.51 21.64 1.01
N THR A 21 -1.01 20.62 0.31
CA THR A 21 -1.46 19.36 0.95
C THR A 21 -0.32 18.67 1.69
N ALA A 22 0.90 18.65 1.14
CA ALA A 22 2.06 18.07 1.79
C ALA A 22 2.40 18.80 3.10
N ILE A 23 2.37 20.14 3.11
CA ILE A 23 2.61 20.94 4.32
C ILE A 23 1.55 20.63 5.38
N VAL A 24 0.26 20.66 4.99
CA VAL A 24 -0.85 20.31 5.90
C VAL A 24 -0.68 18.89 6.45
N PHE A 25 -0.32 17.94 5.61
CA PHE A 25 -0.08 16.55 6.00
C PHE A 25 1.03 16.43 7.05
N PHE A 26 2.18 17.07 6.86
CA PHE A 26 3.27 17.01 7.83
C PHE A 26 2.86 17.67 9.16
N VAL A 27 2.26 18.86 9.12
CA VAL A 27 1.80 19.56 10.33
C VAL A 27 0.79 18.68 11.09
N MET A 28 -0.22 18.15 10.41
CA MET A 28 -1.22 17.28 11.04
C MET A 28 -0.63 15.97 11.55
N SER A 29 0.37 15.41 10.86
CA SER A 29 1.07 14.19 11.32
C SER A 29 1.73 14.38 12.67
N PHE A 30 2.42 15.52 12.88
CA PHE A 30 3.01 15.85 14.18
C PHE A 30 1.94 16.01 15.27
N VAL A 31 0.82 16.67 14.95
CA VAL A 31 -0.31 16.82 15.88
C VAL A 31 -0.87 15.45 16.27
N TYR A 32 -1.10 14.56 15.30
CA TYR A 32 -1.61 13.22 15.59
C TYR A 32 -0.64 12.37 16.43
N VAL A 33 0.65 12.40 16.12
CA VAL A 33 1.67 11.69 16.91
C VAL A 33 1.68 12.20 18.35
N GLN A 34 1.59 13.51 18.55
CA GLN A 34 1.51 14.10 19.89
C GLN A 34 0.26 13.64 20.64
N PHE A 35 -0.89 13.58 19.98
CA PHE A 35 -2.12 13.05 20.59
C PHE A 35 -1.98 11.58 21.00
N TYR A 36 -1.38 10.74 20.14
CA TYR A 36 -1.15 9.34 20.51
C TYR A 36 -0.23 9.22 21.73
N TRP A 37 0.89 9.95 21.75
CA TRP A 37 1.82 9.94 22.89
C TRP A 37 1.18 10.46 24.18
N SER A 38 0.22 11.38 24.08
CA SER A 38 -0.53 11.86 25.24
C SER A 38 -1.49 10.82 25.84
N ILE A 39 -1.96 9.84 25.05
CA ILE A 39 -2.86 8.78 25.52
C ILE A 39 -2.05 7.65 26.16
N ALA A 40 -1.01 7.17 25.47
CA ALA A 40 -0.13 6.12 25.97
C ALA A 40 1.23 6.18 25.25
N PRO A 41 2.32 5.71 25.87
CA PRO A 41 3.60 5.59 25.19
C PRO A 41 3.50 4.60 24.01
N ILE A 42 4.15 4.93 22.90
CA ILE A 42 4.30 4.03 21.74
C ILE A 42 5.72 3.43 21.81
N PRO A 43 5.90 2.09 21.80
CA PRO A 43 4.90 1.03 21.69
C PRO A 43 4.27 0.65 23.05
N SER A 44 2.99 0.28 23.04
CA SER A 44 2.26 -0.24 24.22
C SER A 44 1.13 -1.19 23.80
N SER A 45 0.48 -1.87 24.76
CA SER A 45 -0.68 -2.73 24.51
C SER A 45 -1.90 -1.98 23.96
N VAL A 46 -1.96 -0.65 24.16
CA VAL A 46 -2.97 0.24 23.55
C VAL A 46 -2.77 0.34 22.03
N TYR A 47 -1.55 0.12 21.54
CA TYR A 47 -1.18 0.14 20.12
C TYR A 47 -0.62 -1.21 19.63
N PRO A 48 -1.44 -2.29 19.56
CA PRO A 48 -0.98 -3.65 19.27
C PRO A 48 -0.17 -3.78 17.98
N GLN A 49 -0.55 -3.02 16.96
CA GLN A 49 0.12 -3.11 15.66
C GLN A 49 1.56 -2.61 15.72
N THR A 50 1.84 -1.56 16.49
CA THR A 50 3.21 -1.05 16.69
C THR A 50 4.05 -2.02 17.52
N LEU A 51 3.43 -2.66 18.52
CA LEU A 51 4.08 -3.64 19.38
C LEU A 51 4.61 -4.86 18.60
N ILE A 52 3.87 -5.31 17.59
CA ILE A 52 4.22 -6.50 16.79
C ILE A 52 5.02 -6.11 15.54
N SER A 53 4.54 -5.14 14.77
CA SER A 53 5.08 -4.86 13.44
C SER A 53 6.44 -4.16 13.50
N TRP A 54 6.66 -3.25 14.46
CA TRP A 54 7.91 -2.50 14.51
C TRP A 54 9.13 -3.38 14.85
N PRO A 55 9.09 -4.28 15.84
CA PRO A 55 10.21 -5.20 16.07
C PRO A 55 10.48 -6.13 14.89
N VAL A 56 9.43 -6.63 14.22
CA VAL A 56 9.58 -7.48 13.03
C VAL A 56 10.25 -6.70 11.89
N GLN A 57 9.82 -5.47 11.64
CA GLN A 57 10.43 -4.61 10.62
C GLN A 57 11.87 -4.25 10.98
N ALA A 58 12.12 -3.84 12.23
CA ALA A 58 13.46 -3.50 12.71
C ALA A 58 14.40 -4.70 12.64
N ALA A 59 13.96 -5.89 13.07
CA ALA A 59 14.72 -7.13 12.93
C ALA A 59 15.05 -7.40 11.45
N SER A 60 14.06 -7.30 10.55
CA SER A 60 14.27 -7.48 9.11
C SER A 60 15.26 -6.47 8.55
N SER A 61 15.14 -5.18 8.88
CA SER A 61 16.05 -4.13 8.43
C SER A 61 17.47 -4.31 8.98
N CYS A 62 17.60 -4.60 10.28
CA CYS A 62 18.89 -4.87 10.92
C CYS A 62 19.56 -6.11 10.31
N LEU A 63 18.79 -7.12 9.96
CA LEU A 63 19.26 -8.33 9.28
C LEU A 63 19.88 -8.03 7.90
N TRP A 64 19.31 -7.07 7.14
CA TRP A 64 19.88 -6.57 5.90
C TRP A 64 21.10 -5.67 6.12
N ILE A 65 21.03 -4.73 7.06
CA ILE A 65 22.11 -3.76 7.36
C ILE A 65 23.36 -4.47 7.92
N SER A 66 23.17 -5.39 8.87
CA SER A 66 24.25 -6.18 9.47
C SER A 66 24.80 -7.28 8.55
N GLY A 67 24.16 -7.50 7.40
CA GLY A 67 24.49 -8.58 6.49
C GLY A 67 24.33 -9.98 7.09
N GLN A 68 23.69 -10.15 8.25
CA GLN A 68 23.53 -11.46 8.90
C GLN A 68 22.58 -12.40 8.15
N ILE A 69 21.67 -11.88 7.31
CA ILE A 69 20.93 -12.68 6.31
C ILE A 69 21.93 -13.41 5.39
N PHE A 70 23.05 -12.76 5.11
CA PHE A 70 24.15 -13.23 4.29
C PHE A 70 25.36 -13.56 5.16
N LYS A 71 25.24 -14.50 6.10
CA LYS A 71 26.42 -15.36 6.33
C LYS A 71 26.74 -15.95 4.96
N PHE A 72 27.67 -15.33 4.22
CA PHE A 72 27.93 -15.43 2.80
C PHE A 72 28.17 -16.89 2.35
N ARG A 73 27.11 -17.68 2.25
CA ARG A 73 27.08 -18.88 1.44
C ARG A 73 26.58 -18.43 0.08
N SER A 74 27.46 -18.46 -0.91
CA SER A 74 27.14 -18.18 -2.31
C SER A 74 25.85 -18.90 -2.77
N GLU A 75 25.62 -20.08 -2.21
CA GLU A 75 24.43 -20.91 -2.40
C GLU A 75 23.09 -20.22 -2.08
N THR A 76 22.97 -19.47 -0.98
CA THR A 76 21.67 -18.90 -0.56
C THR A 76 21.22 -17.71 -1.43
N LEU A 77 22.11 -17.15 -2.24
CA LEU A 77 21.80 -16.08 -3.19
C LEU A 77 21.72 -16.60 -4.63
N ILE A 78 22.63 -17.50 -5.01
CA ILE A 78 22.71 -18.02 -6.38
C ILE A 78 21.53 -18.94 -6.69
N TYR A 79 21.11 -19.83 -5.78
CA TYR A 79 20.02 -20.77 -6.07
C TYR A 79 18.66 -20.06 -6.28
N PRO A 80 18.21 -19.15 -5.40
CA PRO A 80 16.96 -18.44 -5.63
C PRO A 80 17.02 -17.52 -6.86
N PHE A 81 18.18 -16.89 -7.10
CA PHE A 81 18.37 -16.05 -8.28
C PHE A 81 18.28 -16.87 -9.58
N ALA A 82 19.00 -17.99 -9.66
CA ALA A 82 18.99 -18.88 -10.81
C ALA A 82 17.59 -19.51 -11.03
N LEU A 83 16.89 -19.87 -9.95
CA LEU A 83 15.52 -20.36 -10.00
C LEU A 83 14.56 -19.31 -10.56
N MET A 84 14.59 -18.08 -10.05
CA MET A 84 13.70 -17.03 -10.55
C MET A 84 14.05 -16.59 -11.98
N LEU A 85 15.33 -16.62 -12.34
CA LEU A 85 15.78 -16.35 -13.71
C LEU A 85 15.28 -17.42 -14.68
N SER A 86 15.41 -18.70 -14.31
CA SER A 86 14.92 -19.81 -15.14
C SER A 86 13.40 -19.81 -15.26
N VAL A 87 12.66 -19.56 -14.18
CA VAL A 87 11.20 -19.36 -14.22
C VAL A 87 10.81 -18.20 -15.13
N GLY A 88 11.58 -17.10 -15.12
CA GLY A 88 11.39 -15.98 -16.02
C GLY A 88 11.56 -16.36 -17.49
N ILE A 89 12.67 -17.03 -17.83
CA ILE A 89 12.98 -17.47 -19.20
C ILE A 89 11.93 -18.46 -19.71
N ILE A 90 11.58 -19.47 -18.90
CA ILE A 90 10.56 -20.46 -19.24
C ILE A 90 9.20 -19.78 -19.41
N GLY A 91 8.85 -18.90 -18.49
CA GLY A 91 7.58 -18.17 -18.54
C GLY A 91 7.45 -17.26 -19.76
N GLU A 92 8.53 -16.61 -20.19
CA GLU A 92 8.53 -15.81 -21.41
C GLU A 92 8.46 -16.67 -22.68
N ALA A 93 9.10 -17.85 -22.68
CA ALA A 93 8.94 -18.83 -23.74
C ALA A 93 7.49 -19.36 -23.83
N LEU A 94 6.86 -19.66 -22.69
CA LEU A 94 5.44 -20.06 -22.62
C LEU A 94 4.51 -18.93 -23.05
N SER A 95 4.85 -17.67 -22.78
CA SER A 95 4.11 -16.52 -23.26
C SER A 95 4.11 -16.42 -24.79
N LYS A 96 5.19 -16.82 -25.46
CA LYS A 96 5.23 -16.92 -26.93
C LYS A 96 4.34 -18.04 -27.47
N MET A 97 4.06 -19.07 -26.66
CA MET A 97 3.14 -20.18 -26.99
C MET A 97 1.67 -19.89 -26.65
N GLY A 98 1.35 -18.67 -26.20
CA GLY A 98 -0.03 -18.22 -25.94
C GLY A 98 -0.51 -18.40 -24.50
N ILE A 99 0.34 -18.84 -23.57
CA ILE A 99 0.00 -18.92 -22.14
C ILE A 99 0.26 -17.55 -21.48
N PRO A 100 -0.74 -16.90 -20.85
CA PRO A 100 -0.55 -15.60 -20.23
C PRO A 100 0.33 -15.71 -18.98
N PHE A 101 1.63 -15.47 -19.13
CA PHE A 101 2.60 -15.44 -18.04
C PHE A 101 3.09 -14.01 -17.78
N SER A 102 3.25 -13.64 -16.51
CA SER A 102 3.84 -12.36 -16.10
C SER A 102 4.85 -12.58 -14.99
N LEU A 103 6.13 -12.42 -15.32
CA LEU A 103 7.21 -12.50 -14.35
C LEU A 103 7.06 -11.44 -13.26
N ILE A 104 6.66 -10.23 -13.64
CA ILE A 104 6.44 -9.12 -12.71
C ILE A 104 5.29 -9.46 -11.76
N GLY A 105 4.20 -10.04 -12.26
CA GLY A 105 3.08 -10.47 -11.43
C GLY A 105 3.46 -11.57 -10.44
N LEU A 106 4.27 -12.54 -10.89
CA LEU A 106 4.78 -13.60 -10.02
C LEU A 106 5.70 -13.05 -8.92
N LEU A 107 6.69 -12.24 -9.31
CA LEU A 107 7.63 -11.62 -8.38
C LEU A 107 6.92 -10.72 -7.37
N THR A 108 6.04 -9.84 -7.82
CA THR A 108 5.31 -8.95 -6.91
C THR A 108 4.35 -9.73 -6.02
N GLY A 109 3.68 -10.75 -6.57
CA GLY A 109 2.77 -11.62 -5.83
C GLY A 109 3.42 -12.35 -4.66
N THR A 110 4.70 -12.75 -4.76
CA THR A 110 5.39 -13.44 -3.65
C THR A 110 5.66 -12.56 -2.44
N TYR A 111 5.62 -11.23 -2.59
CA TYR A 111 5.83 -10.27 -1.49
C TYR A 111 4.52 -9.74 -0.90
N ILE A 112 3.42 -9.87 -1.62
CA ILE A 112 2.13 -9.31 -1.19
C ILE A 112 1.45 -10.30 -0.25
N LEU A 113 1.18 -9.87 0.98
CA LEU A 113 0.42 -10.67 1.94
C LEU A 113 -0.98 -11.01 1.39
N PRO A 114 -1.52 -12.20 1.69
CA PRO A 114 -2.85 -12.61 1.25
C PRO A 114 -3.95 -11.59 1.59
N THR A 115 -3.82 -10.89 2.72
CA THR A 115 -4.73 -9.83 3.17
C THR A 115 -4.85 -8.67 2.17
N SER A 116 -3.80 -8.38 1.42
CA SER A 116 -3.80 -7.35 0.36
C SER A 116 -3.98 -7.95 -1.03
N ALA A 117 -3.51 -9.18 -1.25
CA ALA A 117 -3.60 -9.86 -2.54
C ALA A 117 -5.05 -10.16 -2.93
N VAL A 118 -5.85 -10.68 -2.00
CA VAL A 118 -7.24 -11.09 -2.26
C VAL A 118 -8.13 -9.88 -2.63
N PRO A 119 -8.16 -8.77 -1.85
CA PRO A 119 -8.94 -7.59 -2.24
C PRO A 119 -8.49 -7.00 -3.58
N THR A 120 -7.18 -6.97 -3.83
CA THR A 120 -6.63 -6.47 -5.11
C THR A 120 -7.09 -7.35 -6.28
N PHE A 121 -7.07 -8.67 -6.11
CA PHE A 121 -7.56 -9.62 -7.11
C PHE A 121 -9.06 -9.44 -7.36
N ILE A 122 -9.87 -9.32 -6.30
CA ILE A 122 -11.31 -9.08 -6.41
C ILE A 122 -11.58 -7.77 -7.15
N GLY A 123 -10.88 -6.68 -6.77
CA GLY A 123 -11.00 -5.39 -7.45
C GLY A 123 -10.61 -5.45 -8.93
N ALA A 124 -9.52 -6.14 -9.25
CA ALA A 124 -9.09 -6.36 -10.63
C ALA A 124 -10.09 -7.20 -11.43
N PHE A 125 -10.66 -8.24 -10.80
CA PHE A 125 -11.67 -9.09 -11.41
C PHE A 125 -12.96 -8.31 -11.72
N ILE A 126 -13.45 -7.52 -10.75
CA ILE A 126 -14.61 -6.65 -10.93
C ILE A 126 -14.35 -5.65 -12.05
N SER A 127 -13.20 -4.97 -12.01
CA SER A 127 -12.82 -3.94 -12.99
C SER A 127 -12.68 -4.49 -14.41
N LYS A 128 -12.19 -5.72 -14.57
CA LYS A 128 -11.95 -6.33 -15.89
C LYS A 128 -13.19 -7.02 -16.47
N TYR A 129 -13.99 -7.68 -15.64
CA TYR A 129 -15.04 -8.59 -16.13
C TYR A 129 -16.47 -8.14 -15.82
N LEU A 130 -16.73 -7.52 -14.66
CA LEU A 130 -18.09 -7.15 -14.25
C LEU A 130 -18.41 -5.71 -14.64
N ALA A 131 -17.57 -4.76 -14.25
CA ALA A 131 -17.83 -3.34 -14.45
C ALA A 131 -18.05 -2.97 -15.93
N PRO A 132 -17.24 -3.42 -16.91
CA PRO A 132 -17.48 -3.11 -18.32
C PRO A 132 -18.80 -3.67 -18.86
N LYS A 133 -19.36 -4.73 -18.26
CA LYS A 133 -20.63 -5.33 -18.66
C LYS A 133 -21.84 -4.58 -18.11
N VAL A 134 -21.71 -3.95 -16.95
CA VAL A 134 -22.82 -3.25 -16.28
C VAL A 134 -22.98 -1.82 -16.81
N VAL A 135 -21.88 -1.07 -16.91
CA VAL A 135 -21.93 0.37 -17.25
C VAL A 135 -21.46 0.68 -18.67
N GLY A 136 -21.05 -0.34 -19.43
CA GLY A 136 -20.48 -0.18 -20.76
C GLY A 136 -18.95 0.05 -20.74
N LYS A 137 -18.27 -0.53 -21.72
CA LYS A 137 -16.80 -0.57 -21.80
C LYS A 137 -16.16 0.81 -22.00
N GLU A 138 -16.80 1.67 -22.79
CA GLU A 138 -16.30 3.01 -23.10
C GLU A 138 -16.39 3.91 -21.87
N TRP A 139 -17.59 4.01 -21.29
CA TRP A 139 -17.82 4.76 -20.05
C TRP A 139 -16.92 4.29 -18.90
N TRP A 140 -16.75 2.96 -18.72
CA TRP A 140 -15.86 2.43 -17.69
C TRP A 140 -14.40 2.86 -17.90
N ASN A 141 -13.91 2.82 -19.13
CA ASN A 141 -12.51 3.17 -19.41
C ASN A 141 -12.21 4.66 -19.16
N GLU A 142 -13.18 5.53 -19.41
CA GLU A 142 -13.08 6.97 -19.15
C GLU A 142 -13.16 7.29 -17.65
N ASN A 143 -14.04 6.61 -16.90
CA ASN A 143 -14.37 6.98 -15.53
C ASN A 143 -13.69 6.14 -14.44
N LYS A 144 -13.09 4.98 -14.76
CA LYS A 144 -12.46 4.10 -13.76
C LYS A 144 -11.41 4.80 -12.88
N ALA A 145 -10.64 5.72 -13.46
CA ALA A 145 -9.63 6.47 -12.71
C ALA A 145 -10.27 7.42 -11.68
N LEU A 146 -11.42 8.03 -12.03
CA LEU A 146 -12.18 8.89 -11.14
C LEU A 146 -12.79 8.08 -9.99
N ILE A 147 -13.35 6.90 -10.28
CA ILE A 147 -13.93 6.01 -9.27
C ILE A 147 -12.85 5.57 -8.27
N VAL A 148 -11.69 5.14 -8.76
CA VAL A 148 -10.56 4.75 -7.88
C VAL A 148 -10.09 5.92 -7.03
N ALA A 149 -9.98 7.12 -7.61
CA ALA A 149 -9.61 8.32 -6.86
C ALA A 149 -10.66 8.65 -5.76
N GLY A 150 -11.95 8.50 -6.07
CA GLY A 150 -13.02 8.70 -5.10
C GLY A 150 -12.99 7.68 -3.95
N VAL A 151 -12.76 6.40 -4.26
CA VAL A 151 -12.61 5.35 -3.23
C VAL A 151 -11.40 5.62 -2.34
N ALA A 152 -10.24 5.96 -2.93
CA ALA A 152 -9.03 6.27 -2.16
C ALA A 152 -9.21 7.51 -1.26
N ALA A 153 -9.90 8.54 -1.76
CA ALA A 153 -10.21 9.72 -0.96
C ALA A 153 -11.18 9.40 0.19
N GLY A 154 -12.23 8.59 -0.09
CA GLY A 154 -13.20 8.16 0.92
C GLY A 154 -12.58 7.27 2.00
N GLU A 155 -11.70 6.35 1.62
CA GLU A 155 -10.93 5.51 2.54
C GLU A 155 -10.11 6.37 3.51
N GLY A 156 -9.40 7.38 3.01
CA GLY A 156 -8.63 8.30 3.85
C GLY A 156 -9.49 9.04 4.89
N ILE A 157 -10.66 9.53 4.48
CA ILE A 157 -11.61 10.21 5.40
C ILE A 157 -12.14 9.23 6.44
N LEU A 158 -12.54 8.03 6.02
CA LEU A 158 -13.11 7.01 6.91
C LEU A 158 -12.08 6.53 7.94
N ILE A 159 -10.84 6.30 7.52
CA ILE A 159 -9.74 5.95 8.43
C ILE A 159 -9.53 7.09 9.44
N GLY A 160 -9.45 8.34 8.99
CA GLY A 160 -9.27 9.48 9.89
C GLY A 160 -10.39 9.60 10.93
N LEU A 161 -11.64 9.45 10.51
CA LEU A 161 -12.80 9.49 11.40
C LEU A 161 -12.82 8.31 12.38
N ALA A 162 -12.59 7.09 11.90
CA ALA A 162 -12.53 5.89 12.73
C ALA A 162 -11.43 6.01 13.78
N THR A 163 -10.25 6.48 13.37
CA THR A 163 -9.14 6.77 14.26
C THR A 163 -9.51 7.80 15.33
N ALA A 164 -10.18 8.90 14.95
CA ALA A 164 -10.62 9.91 15.91
C ALA A 164 -11.62 9.32 16.94
N ILE A 165 -12.59 8.53 16.49
CA ILE A 165 -13.56 7.85 17.37
C ILE A 165 -12.85 6.89 18.35
N VAL A 166 -11.90 6.09 17.85
CA VAL A 166 -11.12 5.17 18.69
C VAL A 166 -10.28 5.95 19.71
N MET A 167 -9.65 7.06 19.31
CA MET A 167 -8.87 7.90 20.22
C MET A 167 -9.73 8.49 21.34
N VAL A 168 -10.89 9.06 21.01
CA VAL A 168 -11.82 9.60 22.03
C VAL A 168 -12.28 8.49 22.99
N SER A 169 -12.60 7.30 22.46
CA SER A 169 -13.07 6.17 23.26
C SER A 169 -12.00 5.60 24.19
N LYS A 170 -10.72 5.68 23.81
CA LYS A 170 -9.60 5.21 24.62
C LYS A 170 -9.13 6.25 25.63
N ALA A 171 -9.22 7.54 25.29
CA ALA A 171 -8.86 8.64 26.18
C ALA A 171 -9.74 8.66 27.45
N THR A 172 -11.04 8.38 27.33
CA THR A 172 -11.96 8.29 28.48
C THR A 172 -11.68 7.11 29.40
N TRP A 173 -11.07 6.02 28.91
CA TRP A 173 -10.77 4.84 29.72
C TRP A 173 -9.48 4.98 30.54
N ILE A 174 -8.55 5.84 30.13
CA ILE A 174 -7.19 5.94 30.72
C ILE A 174 -7.12 7.02 31.83
N LEU A 175 -8.21 7.71 32.17
CA LEU A 175 -8.25 8.61 33.32
C LEU A 175 -8.12 7.80 34.63
N PRO A 176 -7.06 8.01 35.45
CA PRO A 176 -6.90 7.30 36.73
C PRO A 176 -7.72 7.91 37.88
N PHE A 177 -8.63 8.85 37.60
CA PHE A 177 -9.52 9.51 38.56
C PHE A 177 -10.63 10.25 37.82
#